data_AF-F7SA17-F1
#
_entry.id   AF-F7SA17-F1
#
_cell.length_a   1.000
_cell.length_b   1.000
_cell.length_c   1.000
_cell.angle_alpha   90.00
_cell.angle_beta   90.00
_cell.angle_gamma   90.00
#
_symmetry.space_group_name_H-M   'P 1'
#
loop_
_entity.id
_entity.type
_entity.pdbx_description
1 polymer ?
#
loop_
_entity_poly.entity_id
_entity_poly.type
_entity_poly.pdbx_seq_one_letter_code
_entity_poly.pdbx_strand_id
1 'polypeptide(L)' 'GDALEAQCFGFLAVRALRGLPLSLPETTGVPAPLAGGRIVRPGPAAE' A
#
# COMPACT_ATOMS: atom_id res chain seq x y z
N GLY A 1 -13.13 -10.79 8.29
CA GLY A 1 -11.76 -10.59 7.75
C GLY A 1 -11.04 -9.47 8.47
N ASP A 2 -11.64 -8.88 9.50
CA ASP A 2 -11.58 -7.43 9.67
C ASP A 2 -10.21 -6.96 10.16
N ALA A 3 -9.64 -7.66 11.14
CA ALA A 3 -8.32 -7.34 11.66
C ALA A 3 -7.19 -7.74 10.70
N LEU A 4 -7.33 -8.84 9.96
CA LEU A 4 -6.28 -9.31 9.05
C LEU A 4 -6.19 -8.43 7.81
N GLU A 5 -7.33 -8.08 7.22
CA GLU A 5 -7.38 -7.18 6.06
C GLU A 5 -6.85 -5.78 6.44
N ALA A 6 -7.20 -5.27 7.63
CA ALA A 6 -6.65 -4.02 8.14
C ALA A 6 -5.11 -4.08 8.31
N GLN A 7 -4.57 -5.18 8.83
CA GLN A 7 -3.12 -5.38 8.95
C GLN A 7 -2.45 -5.45 7.56
N CYS A 8 -3.07 -6.12 6.59
CA CYS A 8 -2.57 -6.15 5.21
C CYS A 8 -2.46 -4.74 4.62
N PHE A 9 -3.48 -3.89 4.80
CA PHE A 9 -3.40 -2.49 4.35
C PHE A 9 -2.31 -1.70 5.08
N GLY A 10 -2.13 -1.91 6.39
CA GLY A 10 -1.03 -1.29 7.14
C GLY A 10 0.36 -1.69 6.62
N PHE A 11 0.54 -2.97 6.30
CA PHE A 11 1.77 -3.47 5.69
C PHE A 11 2.03 -2.85 4.30
N LEU A 12 1.00 -2.78 3.44
CA LEU A 12 1.11 -2.14 2.14
C LEU A 12 1.44 -0.64 2.24
N ALA A 13 0.90 0.06 3.24
CA ALA A 13 1.21 1.47 3.48
C ALA A 13 2.70 1.70 3.79
N VAL A 14 3.30 0.87 4.66
CA VAL A 14 4.74 0.96 4.97
C VAL A 14 5.60 0.63 3.74
N ARG A 15 5.17 -0.32 2.90
CA ARG A 15 5.86 -0.63 1.64
C ARG A 15 5.79 0.52 0.66
N ALA A 16 4.63 1.17 0.51
CA ALA A 16 4.47 2.36 -0.32
C ALA A 16 5.39 3.51 0.15
N LEU A 17 5.47 3.74 1.46
CA LEU A 17 6.40 4.72 2.06
C LEU A 17 7.88 4.43 1.74
N ARG A 18 8.24 3.16 1.59
CA ARG A 18 9.61 2.70 1.28
C ARG A 18 9.86 2.47 -0.21
N GLY A 19 8.90 2.74 -1.09
CA GLY A 19 9.01 2.48 -2.52
C GLY A 19 9.13 0.99 -2.89
N LEU A 20 8.66 0.09 -2.03
CA LEU A 20 8.73 -1.36 -2.25
C LEU A 20 7.54 -1.87 -3.08
N PRO A 21 7.69 -3.00 -3.82
CA PRO A 21 6.61 -3.56 -4.63
C PRO A 21 5.34 -3.89 -3.84
N LEU A 22 4.16 -3.53 -4.36
CA LEU A 22 2.86 -3.89 -3.78
C LEU A 22 2.16 -5.00 -4.57
N SER A 23 2.56 -5.19 -5.83
CA SER A 23 1.97 -6.15 -6.76
C SER A 23 3.10 -6.93 -7.45
N LEU A 24 2.88 -8.24 -7.60
CA LEU A 24 3.83 -9.20 -8.15
C LEU A 24 3.22 -9.92 -9.37
N PRO A 25 4.04 -10.31 -10.37
CA PRO A 25 3.57 -10.96 -11.58
C PRO A 25 2.74 -12.22 -11.31
N GLU A 26 3.17 -13.05 -10.37
CA GLU A 26 2.57 -14.36 -10.08
C GLU A 26 1.15 -14.25 -9.49
N THR A 27 0.84 -13.13 -8.83
CA THR A 27 -0.44 -12.94 -8.15
C THR A 27 -1.43 -12.10 -8.96
N THR A 28 -0.93 -11.14 -9.75
CA THR A 28 -1.78 -10.12 -10.39
C THR A 28 -1.52 -9.92 -11.90
N GLY A 29 -0.48 -10.55 -12.45
CA GLY A 29 -0.14 -10.46 -13.87
C GLY A 29 0.57 -9.16 -14.30
N VAL A 30 1.04 -8.33 -13.36
CA VAL A 30 1.87 -7.16 -13.68
C VAL A 30 3.19 -7.57 -14.36
N PRO A 31 3.75 -6.76 -15.27
CA PRO A 31 4.91 -7.16 -16.09
C PRO A 31 6.22 -7.34 -15.31
N ALA A 32 6.31 -6.75 -14.12
CA ALA A 32 7.44 -6.86 -13.18
C ALA A 32 6.90 -6.51 -11.77
N PRO A 33 7.66 -6.73 -10.67
CA PRO A 33 7.28 -6.21 -9.36
C PRO A 33 7.02 -4.69 -9.40
N LEU A 34 5.79 -4.26 -9.14
CA LEU A 34 5.39 -2.85 -9.21
C LEU A 34 5.17 -2.27 -7.82
N ALA A 35 5.82 -1.15 -7.53
CA ALA A 35 5.45 -0.27 -6.42
C ALA A 35 4.13 0.46 -6.72
N GLY A 36 3.54 1.09 -5.71
CA GLY A 36 2.30 1.83 -5.89
C GLY A 36 1.85 2.56 -4.62
N GLY A 37 0.59 2.99 -4.63
CA GLY A 37 0.02 3.82 -3.57
C GLY A 37 0.29 5.31 -3.76
N ARG A 38 -0.44 6.15 -3.03
CA ARG A 38 -0.28 7.61 -3.02
C ARG A 38 -0.20 8.08 -1.58
N ILE A 39 0.86 8.82 -1.25
CA ILE A 39 1.01 9.42 0.07
C ILE A 39 0.13 10.66 0.14
N VAL A 40 -0.96 10.57 0.90
CA VAL A 40 -1.80 11.70 1.25
C VAL A 40 -1.38 12.16 2.63
N ARG A 41 -0.90 13.40 2.74
CA ARG A 41 -0.60 14.00 4.03
C ARG A 41 -1.90 14.50 4.67
N PRO A 42 -2.04 14.44 6.00
CA PRO A 42 -3.19 15.03 6.66
C PRO A 42 -3.29 16.51 6.30
N GLY A 43 -4.52 16.96 6.01
CA GLY A 43 -4.81 18.38 5.89
C GLY A 43 -4.71 19.08 7.26
N PRO A 44 -4.88 20.41 7.30
CA PRO A 44 -5.07 21.09 8.57
C PRO A 44 -6.24 20.43 9.33
N ALA A 45 -6.10 20.30 10.66
CA ALA A 45 -7.19 19.80 11.48
C ALA A 45 -8.38 20.75 11.34
N ALA A 46 -9.57 20.21 11.05
CA ALA A 46 -10.80 20.96 11.20
C ALA A 46 -11.07 21.10 12.71
N GLU A 47 -11.30 22.34 13.16
CA GLU A 47 -11.80 22.63 14.51
C GLU A 47 -13.19 22.05 14.76
#